data_AF-A0A0A9YUL1-F1
#
_entry.id   AF-A0A0A9YUL1-F1
#
_cell.length_a   1.000
_cell.length_b   1.000
_cell.length_c   1.000
_cell.angle_alpha   90.00
_cell.angle_beta   90.00
_cell.angle_gamma   90.00
#
_symmetry.space_group_name_H-M   'P 1'
#
loop_
_entity.id
_entity.type
_entity.pdbx_description
1 polymer ?
#
loop_
_entity_poly.entity_id
_entity_poly.type
_entity_poly.pdbx_seq_one_letter_code
_entity_poly.pdbx_strand_id
1 'polypeptide(L)'
;MSGEEDSGMYYSDDDCGYDAYYNYNMEDCDIDEHDVKDDPEYFSYDTLRVEEVERLLNESVEALSNKLCITPSLAKVVLHTHEWAVLPSAVAYKNNDWIQNLLNP
;
A
#
# COMPACT_ATOMS: atom_id res chain seq x y z
N MET A 1 34.94 -62.64 3.21
CA MET A 1 36.28 -62.14 2.83
C MET A 1 36.11 -61.60 1.42
N SER A 2 36.21 -60.33 1.09
CA SER A 2 36.81 -59.12 1.67
C SER A 2 36.12 -57.95 0.96
N GLY A 3 36.05 -56.70 1.38
CA GLY A 3 36.52 -55.93 2.52
C GLY A 3 35.83 -54.57 2.33
N GLU A 4 35.37 -53.97 3.41
CA GLU A 4 34.72 -52.65 3.38
C GLU A 4 35.81 -51.60 3.11
N GLU A 5 35.76 -50.98 1.94
CA GLU A 5 36.62 -49.84 1.60
C GLU A 5 35.94 -48.58 2.16
N ASP A 6 36.16 -48.35 3.45
CA ASP A 6 35.89 -47.08 4.13
C ASP A 6 36.70 -45.99 3.44
N SER A 7 36.04 -45.29 2.51
CA SER A 7 36.57 -44.11 1.85
C SER A 7 36.57 -42.98 2.86
N GLY A 8 37.57 -43.03 3.76
CA GLY A 8 37.84 -42.01 4.76
C GLY A 8 37.99 -40.66 4.07
N MET A 9 36.90 -39.90 4.07
CA MET A 9 36.87 -38.49 3.70
C MET A 9 37.85 -37.77 4.62
N TYR A 10 39.05 -37.52 4.12
CA TYR A 10 40.02 -36.66 4.77
C TYR A 10 39.40 -35.27 4.75
N TYR A 11 38.72 -34.88 5.83
CA TYR A 11 38.31 -33.52 6.06
C TYR A 11 39.60 -32.70 6.02
N SER A 12 39.86 -32.07 4.88
CA SER A 12 40.91 -31.07 4.78
C SER A 12 40.45 -29.96 5.70
N ASP A 13 41.10 -29.89 6.86
CA ASP A 13 41.05 -28.79 7.83
C ASP A 13 41.71 -27.56 7.20
N ASP A 14 41.18 -27.17 6.03
CA ASP A 14 41.45 -25.88 5.46
C ASP A 14 40.60 -24.92 6.30
N ASP A 15 41.31 -24.19 7.17
CA ASP A 15 40.85 -23.19 8.13
C ASP A 15 40.20 -21.97 7.43
N CYS A 16 39.52 -22.18 6.31
CA CYS A 16 38.51 -21.28 5.78
C CYS A 16 37.21 -21.52 6.55
N GLY A 17 37.24 -21.15 7.84
CA GLY A 17 36.07 -21.19 8.70
C GLY A 17 34.84 -20.60 8.00
N TYR A 18 33.66 -21.11 8.35
CA TYR A 18 32.35 -20.59 7.94
C TYR A 18 32.21 -19.05 8.06
N ASP A 19 33.08 -18.43 8.86
CA ASP A 19 33.23 -17.00 9.02
C ASP A 19 33.62 -16.27 7.71
N ALA A 20 34.35 -16.91 6.80
CA ALA A 20 34.68 -16.34 5.50
C ALA A 20 33.46 -16.18 4.59
N TYR A 21 32.38 -16.95 4.82
CA TYR A 21 31.13 -16.86 4.05
C TYR A 21 30.30 -15.62 4.42
N TYR A 22 30.50 -15.10 5.63
CA TYR A 22 29.92 -13.85 6.12
C TYR A 22 30.95 -12.73 6.26
N ASN A 23 32.20 -12.99 5.87
CA ASN A 23 33.23 -11.95 5.80
C ASN A 23 32.90 -11.07 4.61
N TYR A 24 31.98 -10.14 4.88
CA TYR A 24 31.68 -8.95 4.14
C TYR A 24 32.92 -8.05 4.22
N ASN A 25 34.04 -8.53 3.68
CA ASN A 25 35.21 -7.71 3.44
C ASN A 25 34.78 -6.74 2.33
N MET A 26 34.25 -5.60 2.80
CA MET A 26 33.69 -4.46 2.10
C MET A 26 34.71 -3.80 1.16
N GLU A 27 35.25 -4.50 0.16
CA GLU A 27 36.14 -3.85 -0.81
C GLU A 27 35.84 -4.16 -2.28
N ASP A 28 35.03 -5.18 -2.61
CA ASP A 28 34.70 -5.51 -4.01
C ASP A 28 33.25 -5.97 -4.21
N CYS A 29 32.31 -5.37 -3.48
CA CYS A 29 30.91 -5.40 -3.88
C CYS A 29 30.54 -4.02 -4.40
N ASP A 30 30.80 -3.80 -5.71
CA ASP A 30 30.01 -2.89 -6.55
C ASP A 30 28.57 -3.44 -6.62
N ILE A 31 27.92 -3.59 -5.46
CA ILE A 31 26.47 -3.55 -5.40
C ILE A 31 26.21 -2.09 -5.71
N ASP A 32 25.92 -1.82 -6.98
CA ASP A 32 25.27 -0.60 -7.40
C ASP A 32 24.14 -0.38 -6.40
N GLU A 33 24.32 0.60 -5.50
CA GLU A 33 23.28 1.05 -4.59
C GLU A 33 22.22 1.68 -5.48
N HIS A 34 21.44 0.83 -6.15
CA HIS A 34 20.29 1.25 -6.93
C HIS A 34 19.41 2.00 -5.93
N ASP A 35 19.28 3.32 -6.13
CA ASP A 35 18.46 4.14 -5.27
C ASP A 35 17.07 3.51 -5.30
N VAL A 36 16.51 3.20 -4.13
CA VAL A 36 15.19 2.57 -4.01
C VAL A 36 14.12 3.39 -4.75
N LYS A 37 14.41 4.67 -5.04
CA LYS A 37 13.61 5.57 -5.86
C LYS A 37 13.59 5.29 -7.37
N ASP A 38 14.57 4.57 -7.90
CA ASP A 38 14.62 4.16 -9.31
C ASP A 38 13.84 2.86 -9.58
N ASP A 39 13.34 2.21 -8.52
CA ASP A 39 12.45 1.06 -8.63
C ASP A 39 11.08 1.50 -9.18
N PRO A 40 10.59 0.95 -10.32
CA PRO A 40 9.25 1.25 -10.83
C PRO A 40 8.12 0.84 -9.88
N GLU A 41 8.40 0.00 -8.87
CA GLU A 41 7.47 -0.36 -7.80
C GLU A 41 7.54 0.61 -6.60
N TYR A 42 8.52 1.52 -6.56
CA TYR A 42 8.59 2.55 -5.53
C TYR A 42 7.51 3.60 -5.74
N PHE A 43 6.62 3.72 -4.77
CA PHE A 43 5.67 4.82 -4.68
C PHE A 43 5.80 5.50 -3.31
N SER A 44 5.93 6.82 -3.33
CA SER A 44 5.85 7.64 -2.12
C SER A 44 4.39 7.68 -1.65
N TYR A 45 4.16 7.40 -0.38
CA TYR A 45 2.86 7.57 0.26
C TYR A 45 3.01 8.42 1.52
N ASP A 46 2.00 9.22 1.77
CA ASP A 46 1.84 9.95 3.03
C ASP A 46 0.58 9.43 3.73
N THR A 47 0.70 9.23 5.05
CA THR A 47 -0.44 8.84 5.88
C THR A 47 -1.07 10.07 6.53
N LEU A 48 -2.39 10.13 6.54
CA LEU A 48 -3.14 11.19 7.20
C LEU A 48 -3.43 10.80 8.65
N ARG A 49 -3.37 11.78 9.56
CA ARG A 49 -3.85 11.59 10.93
C ARG A 49 -5.37 11.53 10.96
N VAL A 50 -5.93 10.94 12.02
CA VAL A 50 -7.39 10.85 12.24
C VAL A 50 -8.06 12.23 12.11
N GLU A 51 -7.43 13.26 12.71
CA GLU A 51 -7.90 14.66 12.66
C GLU A 51 -7.95 15.21 11.23
N GLU A 52 -6.97 14.85 10.39
CA GLU A 52 -6.89 15.30 9.00
C GLU A 52 -7.90 14.59 8.12
N VAL A 53 -8.14 13.29 8.38
CA VAL A 53 -9.18 12.50 7.71
C VAL A 53 -10.58 13.04 8.06
N GLU A 54 -10.84 13.33 9.34
CA GLU A 54 -12.12 13.94 9.75
C GLU A 54 -12.33 15.31 9.12
N ARG A 55 -11.28 16.15 9.06
CA ARG A 55 -11.35 17.45 8.40
C ARG A 55 -11.67 17.30 6.92
N LEU A 56 -10.94 16.44 6.21
CA LEU A 56 -11.15 16.19 4.78
C LEU A 56 -12.57 15.68 4.49
N LEU A 57 -13.06 14.80 5.36
CA LEU A 57 -14.42 14.28 5.31
C LEU A 57 -15.45 15.41 5.46
N ASN A 58 -15.31 16.26 6.48
CA ASN A 58 -16.22 17.37 6.73
C ASN A 58 -16.19 18.39 5.58
N GLU A 59 -15.01 18.73 5.07
CA GLU A 59 -14.85 19.60 3.90
C GLU A 59 -15.56 19.04 2.66
N SER A 60 -15.43 17.72 2.43
CA SER A 60 -16.08 17.04 1.31
C SER A 60 -17.61 17.07 1.43
N VAL A 61 -18.13 16.86 2.64
CA VAL A 61 -19.57 16.93 2.94
C VAL A 61 -20.08 18.36 2.77
N GLU A 62 -19.37 19.36 3.27
CA GLU A 62 -19.75 20.77 3.12
C GLU A 62 -19.70 21.22 1.65
N ALA A 63 -18.65 20.84 0.92
CA ALA A 63 -18.54 21.14 -0.50
C ALA A 63 -19.71 20.55 -1.30
N LEU A 64 -20.12 19.32 -1.00
CA LEU A 64 -21.25 18.67 -1.64
C LEU A 64 -22.59 19.28 -1.20
N SER A 65 -22.75 19.54 0.09
CA SER A 65 -23.93 20.20 0.68
C SER A 65 -24.17 21.56 0.05
N ASN A 66 -23.12 22.39 -0.08
CA ASN A 66 -23.19 23.70 -0.73
C ASN A 66 -23.45 23.60 -2.23
N LYS A 67 -22.87 22.62 -2.94
CA LYS A 67 -23.08 22.43 -4.38
C LYS A 67 -24.49 21.97 -4.74
N LEU A 68 -25.11 21.16 -3.89
CA LEU A 68 -26.41 20.55 -4.14
C LEU A 68 -27.56 21.19 -3.32
N CYS A 69 -27.23 22.13 -2.43
CA CYS A 69 -28.16 22.75 -1.47
C CYS A 69 -28.92 21.70 -0.63
N ILE A 70 -28.22 20.65 -0.19
CA ILE A 70 -28.79 19.57 0.63
C ILE A 70 -28.28 19.63 2.07
N THR A 71 -28.98 18.98 2.99
CA THR A 71 -28.51 18.87 4.37
C THR A 71 -27.20 18.08 4.45
N PRO A 72 -26.29 18.40 5.39
CA PRO A 72 -25.05 17.65 5.57
C PRO A 72 -25.26 16.15 5.83
N SER A 73 -26.36 15.78 6.50
CA SER A 73 -26.73 14.37 6.71
C SER A 73 -27.03 13.64 5.39
N LEU A 74 -27.73 14.29 4.46
CA LEU A 74 -28.02 13.73 3.15
C LEU A 74 -26.77 13.68 2.28
N ALA A 75 -25.92 14.72 2.33
CA ALA A 75 -24.63 14.73 1.63
C ALA A 75 -23.72 13.57 2.09
N LYS A 76 -23.70 13.25 3.39
CA LYS A 76 -22.98 12.08 3.91
C LYS A 76 -23.50 10.76 3.33
N VAL A 77 -24.82 10.58 3.28
CA VAL A 77 -25.43 9.37 2.68
C VAL A 77 -25.08 9.26 1.20
N VAL A 78 -25.18 10.36 0.46
CA VAL A 78 -24.86 10.42 -0.98
C VAL A 78 -23.38 10.13 -1.24
N LEU A 79 -22.47 10.62 -0.40
CA LEU A 79 -21.05 10.28 -0.49
C LEU A 79 -20.82 8.80 -0.17
N HIS A 80 -21.47 8.27 0.88
CA HIS A 80 -21.32 6.88 1.28
C HIS A 80 -21.81 5.91 0.20
N THR A 81 -22.90 6.22 -0.52
CA THR A 81 -23.41 5.37 -1.61
C THR A 81 -22.53 5.38 -2.86
N HIS A 82 -21.66 6.38 -3.00
CA HIS A 82 -20.74 6.53 -4.14
C HIS A 82 -19.28 6.39 -3.70
N GLU A 83 -19.02 5.63 -2.64
CA GLU A 83 -17.66 5.32 -2.16
C GLU A 83 -16.78 6.57 -1.95
N TRP A 84 -17.38 7.65 -1.43
CA TRP A 84 -16.72 8.94 -1.17
C TRP A 84 -16.29 9.72 -2.43
N ALA A 85 -16.75 9.33 -3.62
CA ALA A 85 -16.43 10.01 -4.86
C ALA A 85 -17.27 11.30 -5.04
N VAL A 86 -16.69 12.46 -4.72
CA VAL A 86 -17.38 13.78 -4.71
C VAL A 86 -17.95 14.20 -6.08
N LEU A 87 -17.21 13.98 -7.18
CA LEU A 87 -17.68 14.37 -8.51
C LEU A 87 -18.76 13.43 -9.06
N PRO A 88 -18.58 12.08 -9.05
CA PRO A 88 -19.62 11.16 -9.48
C PRO A 88 -20.90 11.29 -8.64
N SER A 89 -20.78 11.45 -7.32
CA SER A 89 -21.95 11.61 -6.45
C SER A 89 -22.76 12.88 -6.75
N ALA A 90 -22.10 14.01 -7.05
CA ALA A 90 -22.81 15.24 -7.41
C ALA A 90 -23.55 15.13 -8.76
N VAL A 91 -22.97 14.42 -9.73
CA VAL A 91 -23.58 14.18 -11.05
C VAL A 91 -24.74 13.19 -10.93
N ALA A 92 -24.52 12.07 -10.25
CA ALA A 92 -25.58 11.10 -9.96
C ALA A 92 -26.72 11.75 -9.18
N TYR A 93 -26.41 12.66 -8.25
CA TYR A 93 -27.42 13.39 -7.50
C TYR A 93 -28.38 14.15 -8.42
N LYS A 94 -27.81 14.94 -9.33
CA LYS A 94 -28.56 15.75 -10.30
C LYS A 94 -29.34 14.92 -11.32
N ASN A 95 -28.83 13.73 -11.66
CA ASN A 95 -29.47 12.85 -12.62
C ASN A 95 -30.59 11.99 -12.01
N ASN A 96 -30.88 12.12 -10.71
CA ASN A 96 -31.90 11.38 -9.96
C ASN A 96 -31.74 9.84 -9.94
N ASP A 97 -30.65 9.28 -10.46
CA ASP A 97 -30.44 7.81 -10.53
C ASP A 97 -30.43 7.13 -9.15
N TRP A 98 -29.97 7.84 -8.12
CA TRP A 98 -29.83 7.33 -6.75
C TRP A 98 -31.11 7.45 -5.89
N ILE A 99 -32.05 8.36 -6.24
CA ILE A 99 -33.32 8.53 -5.48
C ILE A 99 -34.23 7.32 -5.66
N GLN A 100 -34.19 6.68 -6.83
CA GLN A 100 -34.99 5.48 -7.14
C GLN A 100 -34.63 4.29 -6.23
N ASN A 101 -33.36 4.17 -5.84
CA ASN A 101 -32.87 3.10 -4.96
C ASN A 101 -33.14 3.37 -3.47
N LEU A 102 -33.39 4.64 -3.08
CA LEU A 102 -33.69 4.99 -1.69
C LEU A 102 -35.20 4.90 -1.37
N LEU A 103 -36.05 5.02 -2.39
CA LEU A 103 -37.51 4.95 -2.28
C LEU A 103 -38.09 3.53 -2.46
N ASN A 104 -37.25 2.56 -2.80
CA ASN A 104 -37.66 1.16 -2.92
C ASN A 104 -36.61 0.25 -2.25
N PRO A 105 -36.81 -0.13 -0.97
CA PRO A 105 -35.91 -1.03 -0.26
C PRO A 105 -35.95 -2.46 -0.79
#